data_AF-A0A6I7YR52-F1
#
_entry.id   AF-A0A6I7YR52-F1
#
_cell.length_a   1.000
_cell.length_b   1.000
_cell.length_c   1.000
_cell.angle_alpha   90.00
_cell.angle_beta   90.00
_cell.angle_gamma   90.00
#
_symmetry.space_group_name_H-M   'P 1'
#
loop_
_entity.id
_entity.type
_entity.pdbx_description
1 polymer ?
#
loop_
_entity_poly.entity_id
_entity_poly.type
_entity_poly.pdbx_seq_one_letter_code
_entity_poly.pdbx_strand_id
1 'polypeptide(L)'
;MMLHAPEELIEINEASEFQDRFPASVVIGGDGGRETLAYDFRQQPPPLVLLDASAEDWSSAIHQAPSFSALLERFPETGWRWDVSEPAPS
;
A
#
# COMPACT_ATOMS: atom_id res chain seq x y z
N MET A 1 -9.35 5.59 -5.42
CA MET A 1 -8.00 5.71 -4.82
C MET A 1 -7.92 7.03 -4.08
N MET A 2 -7.64 6.98 -2.78
CA MET A 2 -7.53 8.15 -1.93
C MET A 2 -6.43 7.89 -0.89
N LEU A 3 -5.61 8.91 -0.63
CA LEU A 3 -4.74 8.92 0.55
C LEU A 3 -5.56 9.39 1.74
N HIS A 4 -5.35 8.77 2.88
CA HIS A 4 -5.98 9.18 4.13
C HIS A 4 -5.38 10.50 4.61
N ALA A 5 -6.16 11.28 5.36
CA ALA A 5 -5.63 12.48 5.97
C ALA A 5 -4.59 12.09 7.05
N PRO A 6 -3.50 12.85 7.23
CA PRO A 6 -2.49 12.54 8.23
C PRO A 6 -3.06 12.33 9.64
N GLU A 7 -4.13 13.05 9.98
CA GLU A 7 -4.79 12.99 11.28
C GLU A 7 -5.55 11.67 11.50
N GLU A 8 -5.92 10.97 10.43
CA GLU A 8 -6.67 9.70 10.47
C GLU A 8 -5.73 8.47 10.56
N LEU A 9 -4.44 8.64 10.26
CA LEU A 9 -3.51 7.51 10.10
C LEU A 9 -3.32 6.70 11.38
N ILE A 10 -3.32 7.34 12.55
CA ILE A 10 -3.16 6.66 13.83
C ILE A 10 -4.35 5.73 14.06
N GLU A 11 -5.56 6.28 13.98
CA GLU A 11 -6.79 5.51 14.22
C GLU A 11 -6.93 4.34 13.24
N ILE A 12 -6.64 4.56 11.95
CA ILE A 12 -6.70 3.50 10.92
C ILE A 12 -5.74 2.34 11.23
N ASN A 13 -4.52 2.66 11.65
CA ASN A 13 -3.49 1.65 11.89
C ASN A 13 -3.61 0.97 13.26
N GLU A 14 -4.26 1.59 14.24
CA GLU A 14 -4.55 1.00 15.56
C GLU A 14 -5.85 0.17 15.58
N ALA A 15 -6.85 0.53 14.78
CA ALA A 15 -8.20 -0.01 14.90
C ALA A 15 -8.40 -1.42 14.30
N SER A 16 -7.37 -2.06 13.74
CA SER A 16 -7.58 -3.19 12.84
C SER A 16 -6.78 -4.46 13.21
N GLU A 17 -7.45 -5.61 13.08
CA GLU A 17 -6.86 -6.95 12.92
C GLU A 17 -5.95 -7.05 11.68
N PHE A 18 -5.78 -5.94 10.96
CA PHE A 18 -4.89 -5.83 9.80
C PHE A 18 -3.43 -5.98 10.21
N GLN A 19 -3.03 -5.48 11.39
CA GLN A 19 -1.67 -5.68 11.90
C GLN A 19 -1.35 -7.15 12.22
N ASP A 20 -2.35 -7.96 12.57
CA ASP A 20 -2.15 -9.39 12.84
C ASP A 20 -1.80 -10.16 11.55
N ARG A 21 -2.41 -9.78 10.43
CA ARG A 21 -2.19 -10.37 9.11
C ARG A 21 -1.01 -9.75 8.37
N PHE A 22 -0.83 -8.45 8.54
CA PHE A 22 0.20 -7.65 7.90
C PHE A 22 1.07 -6.91 8.95
N PRO A 23 1.85 -7.64 9.75
CA PRO A 23 2.67 -7.03 10.79
C PRO A 23 3.68 -6.06 10.19
N ALA A 24 3.86 -4.90 10.84
CA ALA A 24 4.71 -3.79 10.40
C ALA A 24 4.27 -3.16 9.07
N SER A 25 3.00 -3.30 8.69
CA SER A 25 2.41 -2.45 7.66
C SER A 25 2.04 -1.08 8.25
N VAL A 26 2.11 -0.03 7.44
CA VAL A 26 1.48 1.26 7.78
C VAL A 26 0.62 1.69 6.62
N VAL A 27 -0.68 1.61 6.79
CA VAL A 27 -1.71 2.00 5.82
C VAL A 27 -1.74 3.51 5.68
N ILE A 28 -1.69 4.00 4.45
CA ILE A 28 -1.72 5.44 4.10
C ILE A 28 -2.81 5.81 3.10
N GLY A 29 -3.50 4.82 2.53
CA GLY A 29 -4.58 5.04 1.58
C GLY A 29 -5.30 3.76 1.21
N GLY A 30 -6.36 3.90 0.43
CA GLY A 30 -7.10 2.77 -0.11
C GLY A 30 -7.92 3.15 -1.33
N ASP A 31 -8.53 2.15 -1.94
CA ASP A 31 -9.51 2.36 -3.01
C ASP A 31 -10.95 2.49 -2.49
N GLY A 32 -11.16 2.27 -1.18
CA GLY A 32 -12.48 2.25 -0.53
C GLY A 32 -13.13 0.86 -0.50
N GLY A 33 -12.47 -0.13 -1.08
CA GLY A 33 -12.83 -1.55 -1.08
C GLY A 33 -11.85 -2.37 -0.22
N ARG A 34 -11.22 -3.37 -0.82
CA ARG A 34 -10.28 -4.28 -0.12
C ARG A 34 -8.82 -3.85 -0.32
N GLU A 35 -8.51 -3.03 -1.31
CA GLU A 35 -7.15 -2.69 -1.68
C GLU A 35 -6.62 -1.51 -0.87
N THR A 36 -5.54 -1.77 -0.15
CA THR A 36 -4.95 -0.87 0.83
C THR A 36 -3.52 -0.52 0.45
N LEU A 37 -3.21 0.77 0.29
CA LEU A 37 -1.85 1.25 0.06
C LEU A 37 -1.13 1.39 1.40
N ALA A 38 0.00 0.68 1.55
CA ALA A 38 0.74 0.65 2.80
C ALA A 38 2.26 0.70 2.58
N TYR A 39 2.99 1.16 3.60
CA TYR A 39 4.42 0.93 3.71
C TYR A 39 4.72 -0.45 4.31
N ASP A 40 5.75 -1.11 3.80
CA ASP A 40 6.30 -2.36 4.36
C ASP A 40 7.53 -2.09 5.22
N PHE A 41 7.35 -1.96 6.54
CA PHE A 41 8.46 -1.72 7.48
C PHE A 41 9.24 -2.98 7.87
N ARG A 42 8.96 -4.14 7.26
CA ARG A 42 9.83 -5.32 7.38
C ARG A 42 11.13 -5.14 6.59
N GLN A 43 11.19 -4.14 5.71
CA GLN A 43 12.33 -3.80 4.86
C GLN A 43 12.85 -2.37 5.16
N GLN A 44 14.11 -2.10 4.82
CA GLN A 44 14.72 -0.77 4.96
C GLN A 44 15.48 -0.38 3.67
N PRO A 45 15.16 0.77 3.03
CA PRO A 45 14.05 1.67 3.36
C PRO A 45 12.68 1.00 3.10
N PRO A 46 11.60 1.39 3.81
CA PRO A 46 10.29 0.76 3.65
C PRO A 46 9.67 1.12 2.29
N PRO A 47 9.41 0.15 1.40
CA PRO A 47 8.75 0.40 0.12
C PRO A 47 7.24 0.55 0.31
N LEU A 48 6.57 1.09 -0.71
CA LEU A 48 5.11 1.09 -0.82
C LEU A 48 4.62 -0.17 -1.52
N VAL A 49 3.57 -0.76 -0.96
CA VAL A 49 2.89 -1.94 -1.47
C VAL A 49 1.38 -1.72 -1.49
N LEU A 50 0.68 -2.48 -2.32
CA LEU A 50 -0.77 -2.64 -2.27
C LEU A 50 -1.06 -3.99 -1.61
N LEU A 51 -1.90 -3.97 -0.59
CA LEU A 51 -2.32 -5.13 0.19
C LEU A 51 -3.81 -5.37 -0.01
N ASP A 52 -4.20 -6.63 -0.13
CA ASP A 52 -5.60 -7.04 -0.12
C ASP A 52 -6.04 -7.30 1.32
N ALA A 53 -6.96 -6.49 1.83
CA ALA A 53 -7.52 -6.62 3.17
C ALA A 53 -8.35 -7.89 3.40
N SER A 54 -8.57 -8.72 2.38
CA SER A 54 -9.14 -10.07 2.52
C SER A 54 -8.09 -11.19 2.55
N ALA A 55 -6.84 -10.90 2.21
CA ALA A 55 -5.77 -11.90 2.26
C ALA A 55 -5.37 -12.23 3.71
N GLU A 56 -4.85 -13.46 3.89
CA GLU A 56 -4.42 -13.96 5.21
C GLU A 56 -3.03 -13.43 5.60
N ASP A 57 -2.19 -13.11 4.61
CA ASP A 57 -0.82 -12.65 4.79
C ASP A 57 -0.31 -11.84 3.58
N TRP A 58 0.98 -11.50 3.62
CA TRP A 58 1.70 -10.72 2.61
C TRP A 58 1.87 -11.40 1.24
N SER A 59 1.40 -12.63 1.02
CA SER A 59 1.58 -13.35 -0.25
C SER A 59 0.97 -12.65 -1.45
N SER A 60 -0.05 -11.81 -1.23
CA SER A 60 -0.71 -11.00 -2.26
C SER A 60 -0.15 -9.59 -2.40
N ALA A 61 0.91 -9.23 -1.67
CA ALA A 61 1.45 -7.87 -1.68
C ALA A 61 2.03 -7.48 -3.05
N ILE A 62 1.53 -6.38 -3.62
CA ILE A 62 1.99 -5.88 -4.92
C ILE A 62 2.86 -4.65 -4.71
N HIS A 63 4.15 -4.75 -5.05
CA HIS A 63 5.07 -3.62 -4.95
C HIS A 63 4.65 -2.45 -5.84
N GLN A 64 4.42 -1.29 -5.21
CA GLN A 64 4.04 -0.05 -5.87
C GLN A 64 5.27 0.75 -6.26
N ALA A 65 6.11 1.13 -5.29
CA ALA A 65 7.26 2.01 -5.48
C ALA A 65 8.24 1.90 -4.30
N PRO A 66 9.54 2.20 -4.50
CA PRO A 66 10.52 2.20 -3.42
C PRO A 66 10.34 3.37 -2.43
N SER A 67 9.57 4.40 -2.78
CA SER A 67 9.27 5.55 -1.94
C SER A 67 7.98 6.24 -2.38
N PHE A 68 7.42 7.09 -1.52
CA PHE A 68 6.24 7.88 -1.87
C PHE A 68 6.52 8.90 -2.98
N SER A 69 7.69 9.54 -3.00
CA SER A 69 8.07 10.44 -4.09
C SER A 69 8.12 9.70 -5.44
N ALA A 70 8.71 8.49 -5.48
CA ALA A 70 8.74 7.67 -6.69
C ALA A 70 7.34 7.18 -7.12
N LEU A 71 6.42 6.99 -6.16
CA LEU A 71 5.02 6.74 -6.47
C LEU A 71 4.38 7.96 -7.17
N LEU A 72 4.59 9.16 -6.63
CA LEU A 72 4.02 10.41 -7.15
C LEU A 72 4.53 10.80 -8.54
N GLU A 73 5.77 10.44 -8.90
CA GLU A 73 6.34 10.68 -10.23
C GLU A 73 5.55 10.03 -11.39
N ARG A 74 4.67 9.06 -11.09
CA ARG A 74 3.85 8.34 -12.08
C ARG A 74 2.39 8.81 -12.14
N PHE A 75 2.06 9.84 -11.36
CA PHE A 75 0.72 10.40 -11.34
C PHE A 75 0.66 11.64 -12.26
N PRO A 76 -0.40 11.75 -13.09
CA PRO A 76 -1.58 10.88 -13.12
C PRO A 76 -1.50 9.71 -14.11
N GLU A 77 -0.36 9.45 -14.78
CA GLU A 77 -0.35 8.58 -15.97
C GLU A 77 -0.71 7.11 -15.70
N THR A 78 -0.19 6.50 -14.63
CA THR A 78 -0.34 5.04 -14.38
C THR A 78 -0.90 4.69 -13.01
N GLY A 79 -0.78 5.59 -12.02
CA GLY A 79 -1.37 5.39 -10.70
C GLY A 79 -0.83 4.18 -9.94
N TRP A 80 -1.71 3.39 -9.31
CA TRP A 80 -1.35 2.16 -8.59
C TRP A 80 -1.30 0.96 -9.53
N ARG A 81 -0.43 -0.01 -9.20
CA ARG A 81 -0.33 -1.31 -9.85
C ARG A 81 -1.31 -2.27 -9.17
N TRP A 82 -2.14 -2.94 -9.97
CA TRP A 82 -3.19 -3.85 -9.47
C TRP A 82 -2.86 -5.33 -9.66
N ASP A 83 -1.79 -5.62 -10.39
CA ASP A 83 -1.26 -6.97 -10.61
C ASP A 83 0.28 -6.93 -10.58
N VAL A 84 0.90 -8.08 -10.30
CA VAL A 84 2.36 -8.27 -10.34
C VAL A 84 2.90 -8.15 -11.78
N SER A 85 2.03 -8.27 -12.79
CA SER A 85 2.38 -8.58 -14.19
C SER A 85 2.52 -7.39 -15.15
N GLU A 86 2.59 -6.13 -14.71
CA GLU A 86 2.85 -5.03 -15.65
C GLU A 86 4.28 -4.49 -15.55
N PRO A 87 5.19 -4.83 -16.48
CA PRO A 87 6.25 -3.91 -16.86
C PRO A 87 5.63 -2.69 -17.57
N ALA A 88 6.16 -1.50 -17.31
CA ALA A 88 5.77 -0.28 -18.01
C ALA A 88 5.90 -0.48 -19.54
N PRO A 89 5.01 0.11 -20.36
CA PRO A 89 5.17 0.08 -21.81
C PRO A 89 6.49 0.76 -22.19
N SER A 90 7.24 0.07 -23.07
CA SER A 90 8.55 0.47 -23.61
C SER A 90 8.55 1.81 -24.34
#